data_AF-A0A954W7R2-F1
#
_entry.id   AF-A0A954W7R2-F1
#
_cell.length_a   1.000
_cell.length_b   1.000
_cell.length_c   1.000
_cell.angle_alpha   90.00
_cell.angle_beta   90.00
_cell.angle_gamma   90.00
#
_symmetry.space_group_name_H-M   'P 1'
#
loop_
_entity.id
_entity.type
_entity.pdbx_description
1 polymer ?
#
loop_
_entity_poly.entity_id
_entity_poly.type
_entity_poly.pdbx_seq_one_letter_code
_entity_poly.pdbx_strand_id
1 'polypeptide(L)'
;MSDSAESNSKSAVRRVVLKLSGESFCHAGERGISMDEVATISRQILRAHELGCQIAVVIGGGNILRGAQFKGANSTIHEATAHYMGMLATV
;
A
#
# COMPACT_ATOMS: atom_id res chain seq x y z
N MET A 1 -14.66 -24.16 -38.14
CA MET A 1 -13.24 -24.47 -37.91
C MET A 1 -12.76 -23.62 -36.76
N SER A 2 -12.31 -24.30 -35.69
CA SER A 2 -11.64 -23.82 -34.49
C SER A 2 -12.27 -22.66 -33.71
N ASP A 3 -13.13 -23.02 -32.75
CA ASP A 3 -13.21 -22.33 -31.45
C ASP A 3 -11.81 -22.29 -30.85
N SER A 4 -11.18 -21.12 -30.88
CA SER A 4 -9.96 -20.84 -30.13
C SER A 4 -10.35 -20.63 -28.67
N ALA A 5 -10.17 -21.67 -27.86
CA ALA A 5 -10.35 -21.61 -26.42
C ALA A 5 -9.49 -20.49 -25.82
N GLU A 6 -10.15 -19.41 -25.39
CA GLU A 6 -9.55 -18.41 -24.52
C GLU A 6 -9.19 -19.09 -23.20
N SER A 7 -7.90 -19.41 -23.06
CA SER A 7 -7.28 -19.81 -21.80
C SER A 7 -7.34 -18.61 -20.84
N ASN A 8 -8.51 -18.35 -20.26
CA ASN A 8 -8.65 -17.39 -19.19
C ASN A 8 -7.97 -17.99 -17.95
N SER A 9 -6.68 -17.68 -17.80
CA SER A 9 -5.86 -18.07 -16.65
C SER A 9 -6.44 -17.40 -15.41
N LYS A 10 -7.44 -18.06 -14.80
CA LYS A 10 -7.90 -17.73 -13.46
C LYS A 10 -6.69 -17.72 -12.55
N SER A 11 -6.49 -16.63 -11.82
CA SER A 11 -5.46 -16.55 -10.79
C SER A 11 -5.53 -17.79 -9.90
N ALA A 12 -4.43 -18.54 -9.79
CA ALA A 12 -4.33 -19.69 -8.89
C ALA A 12 -4.59 -19.31 -7.42
N VAL A 13 -4.42 -18.01 -7.10
CA VAL A 13 -4.64 -17.46 -5.78
C VAL A 13 -6.02 -16.82 -5.69
N ARG A 14 -6.90 -17.46 -4.90
CA ARG A 14 -8.29 -17.06 -4.73
C ARG A 14 -8.45 -15.81 -3.87
N ARG A 15 -7.61 -15.65 -2.84
CA ARG A 15 -7.68 -14.54 -1.86
C ARG A 15 -6.31 -14.22 -1.28
N VAL A 16 -5.97 -12.94 -1.18
CA VAL A 16 -4.71 -12.44 -0.63
C VAL A 16 -4.91 -11.23 0.26
N VAL A 17 -3.96 -11.03 1.17
CA VAL A 17 -3.73 -9.75 1.85
C VAL A 17 -2.48 -9.13 1.25
N LEU A 18 -2.65 -8.02 0.53
CA LEU A 18 -1.59 -7.24 -0.08
C LEU A 18 -1.12 -6.18 0.93
N LYS A 19 0.02 -6.42 1.57
CA LYS A 19 0.66 -5.42 2.43
C LYS A 19 1.53 -4.51 1.58
N LEU A 20 1.24 -3.21 1.60
CA LEU A 20 2.03 -2.17 0.96
C LEU A 20 2.79 -1.34 2.00
N SER A 21 3.96 -0.84 1.62
CA SER A 21 4.64 0.19 2.39
C SER A 21 4.04 1.55 2.06
N GLY A 22 3.96 2.47 3.02
CA GLY A 22 3.52 3.84 2.73
C GLY A 22 4.44 4.55 1.75
N GLU A 23 5.72 4.20 1.81
CA GLU A 23 6.79 4.64 0.92
C GLU A 23 6.54 4.28 -0.55
N SER A 24 5.68 3.29 -0.83
CA SER A 24 5.29 2.95 -2.20
C SER A 24 4.40 4.02 -2.84
N PHE A 25 3.86 4.97 -2.06
CA PHE A 25 3.00 6.06 -2.55
C PHE A 25 3.71 7.40 -2.71
N CYS A 26 5.04 7.44 -2.66
CA CYS A 26 5.82 8.66 -2.89
C CYS A 26 7.00 8.36 -3.81
N HIS A 27 7.51 9.39 -4.50
CA HIS A 27 8.75 9.22 -5.26
C HIS A 27 9.93 8.94 -4.33
N ALA A 28 10.97 8.31 -4.88
CA ALA A 28 12.15 7.96 -4.10
C ALA A 28 12.78 9.19 -3.43
N GLY A 29 12.90 9.15 -2.11
CA GLY A 29 13.45 10.25 -1.30
C GLY A 29 12.43 11.32 -0.89
N GLU A 30 11.17 11.23 -1.34
CA GLU A 30 10.12 12.18 -0.97
C GLU A 30 9.26 11.68 0.21
N ARG A 31 8.38 12.56 0.69
CA ARG A 31 7.36 12.28 1.72
C ARG A 31 6.01 12.77 1.24
N GLY A 32 4.93 12.29 1.85
CA GLY A 32 3.57 12.61 1.41
C GLY A 32 3.01 11.56 0.44
N ILE A 33 2.11 11.98 -0.45
CA ILE A 33 1.37 11.09 -1.35
C ILE A 33 1.49 11.64 -2.78
N SER A 34 2.10 10.86 -3.66
CA SER A 34 2.10 11.06 -5.11
C SER A 34 0.87 10.37 -5.70
N MET A 35 -0.01 11.14 -6.33
CA MET A 35 -1.20 10.59 -6.99
C MET A 35 -0.87 9.70 -8.18
N ASP A 36 0.28 9.91 -8.82
CA ASP A 36 0.74 9.08 -9.95
C ASP A 36 1.16 7.68 -9.49
N GLU A 37 1.83 7.59 -8.34
CA GLU A 37 2.20 6.31 -7.72
C GLU A 37 0.95 5.55 -7.25
N VAL A 38 0.02 6.26 -6.59
CA VAL A 38 -1.29 5.70 -6.21
C VAL A 38 -2.00 5.13 -7.42
N ALA A 39 -2.14 5.90 -8.50
CA ALA A 39 -2.83 5.46 -9.71
C ALA A 39 -2.15 4.26 -10.36
N THR A 40 -0.81 4.20 -10.32
CA THR A 40 -0.04 3.07 -10.85
C THR A 40 -0.30 1.79 -10.07
N ILE A 41 -0.25 1.85 -8.74
CA ILE A 41 -0.54 0.70 -7.87
C ILE A 41 -2.00 0.27 -8.01
N SER A 42 -2.94 1.22 -8.03
CA SER A 42 -4.37 0.93 -8.20
C SER A 42 -4.66 0.18 -9.50
N ARG A 43 -4.02 0.56 -10.63
CA ARG A 43 -4.17 -0.15 -11.91
C ARG A 43 -3.66 -1.59 -11.84
N GLN A 44 -2.58 -1.85 -11.11
CA GLN A 44 -2.06 -3.21 -10.93
C GLN A 44 -2.99 -4.06 -10.07
N ILE A 45 -3.55 -3.49 -8.99
CA ILE A 45 -4.53 -4.16 -8.14
C ILE A 45 -5.80 -4.48 -8.94
N LEU A 46 -6.29 -3.53 -9.76
CA LEU A 46 -7.45 -3.74 -10.62
C LEU A 46 -7.22 -4.91 -11.58
N ARG A 47 -6.07 -4.97 -12.24
CA ARG A 47 -5.73 -6.08 -13.14
C ARG A 47 -5.73 -7.43 -12.42
N ALA A 48 -5.20 -7.49 -11.19
CA ALA A 48 -5.22 -8.71 -10.39
C ALA A 48 -6.64 -9.11 -9.96
N HIS A 49 -7.49 -8.14 -9.64
CA HIS A 49 -8.90 -8.35 -9.33
C HIS A 49 -9.69 -8.87 -10.54
N GLU A 50 -9.46 -8.33 -11.74
CA GLU A 50 -10.08 -8.77 -13.00
C GLU A 50 -9.75 -10.23 -13.35
N LEU A 51 -8.59 -10.73 -12.91
CA LEU A 51 -8.21 -12.14 -13.00
C LEU A 51 -8.90 -13.04 -11.97
N GLY A 52 -9.83 -12.49 -11.17
CA GLY A 52 -10.64 -13.20 -10.17
C GLY A 52 -10.01 -13.28 -8.78
N CYS A 53 -8.95 -12.52 -8.49
CA CYS A 53 -8.33 -12.50 -7.16
C CYS A 53 -9.12 -11.60 -6.19
N GLN A 54 -9.41 -12.11 -4.99
CA GLN A 54 -9.96 -11.29 -3.90
C GLN A 54 -8.81 -10.68 -3.10
N ILE A 55 -8.75 -9.35 -3.04
CA ILE A 55 -7.59 -8.64 -2.50
C ILE A 55 -8.04 -7.76 -1.33
N ALA A 56 -7.49 -8.01 -0.14
CA ALA A 56 -7.50 -7.05 0.97
C ALA A 56 -6.18 -6.28 0.94
N VAL A 57 -6.23 -4.96 1.09
CA VAL A 57 -5.02 -4.11 1.05
C VAL A 57 -4.75 -3.57 2.45
N VAL A 58 -3.49 -3.65 2.90
CA VAL A 58 -3.03 -3.09 4.17
C VAL A 58 -1.87 -2.14 3.89
N ILE A 59 -2.01 -0.88 4.27
CA ILE A 59 -1.04 0.18 3.95
C ILE A 59 -0.35 0.68 5.22
N GLY A 60 0.98 0.81 5.18
CA GLY A 60 1.72 1.51 6.23
C GLY A 60 1.72 3.03 6.02
N GLY A 61 1.91 3.82 7.08
CA GLY A 61 1.92 5.30 7.03
C GLY A 61 3.30 5.96 7.00
N GLY A 62 4.36 5.20 6.68
CA GLY A 62 5.77 5.64 6.82
C GLY A 62 6.17 6.83 5.93
N ASN A 63 5.44 7.06 4.84
CA ASN A 63 5.56 8.22 3.96
C ASN A 63 5.05 9.52 4.59
N ILE A 64 4.12 9.45 5.55
CA ILE A 64 3.59 10.64 6.26
C ILE A 64 4.37 10.84 7.56
N LEU A 65 4.44 9.82 8.41
CA LEU A 65 5.07 9.90 9.73
C LEU A 65 5.96 8.69 10.03
N ARG A 66 7.14 8.96 10.58
CA ARG A 66 8.06 7.91 11.08
C ARG A 66 8.32 8.12 12.56
N GLY A 67 8.05 7.10 13.36
CA GLY A 67 8.26 7.11 14.82
C GLY A 67 9.67 7.54 15.24
N ALA A 68 10.69 7.19 14.45
CA ALA A 68 12.09 7.55 14.71
C ALA A 68 12.34 9.07 14.75
N GLN A 69 11.52 9.87 14.06
CA GLN A 69 11.65 11.34 14.05
C GLN A 69 11.23 11.97 15.38
N PHE A 70 10.44 11.28 16.19
CA PHE A 70 10.00 11.76 17.50
C PHE A 70 10.97 11.39 18.63
N LYS A 71 11.99 10.57 18.34
CA LYS A 71 13.00 10.14 19.33
C LYS A 71 14.21 11.09 19.40
N GLY A 72 14.39 11.99 18.44
CA GLY A 72 15.50 12.95 18.40
C GLY A 72 15.02 14.40 18.42
N ALA A 73 15.54 15.18 19.37
CA ALA A 73 15.26 16.59 19.66
C ALA A 73 13.98 16.86 20.51
N ASN A 74 14.18 17.06 21.81
CA ASN A 74 13.24 17.72 22.75
C ASN A 74 11.87 17.04 22.96
N SER A 75 11.85 15.73 23.28
CA SER A 75 10.62 14.91 23.30
C SER A 75 9.51 15.37 24.26
N THR A 76 8.63 16.26 23.80
CA THR A 76 7.31 16.51 24.40
C THR A 76 6.33 15.36 24.09
N ILE A 77 6.63 14.57 23.05
CA ILE A 77 5.74 13.52 22.54
C ILE A 77 6.10 12.18 23.17
N HIS A 78 5.16 11.59 23.90
CA HIS A 78 5.29 10.25 24.46
C HIS A 78 5.30 9.19 23.35
N GLU A 79 5.99 8.07 23.58
CA GLU A 79 6.09 6.98 22.60
C GLU A 79 4.72 6.42 22.18
N ALA A 80 3.78 6.29 23.11
CA ALA A 80 2.41 5.88 22.79
C ALA A 80 1.72 6.86 21.81
N THR A 81 1.92 8.17 21.99
CA THR A 81 1.42 9.20 21.08
C THR A 81 2.06 9.07 19.69
N ALA A 82 3.36 8.79 19.62
CA ALA A 82 4.03 8.56 18.34
C ALA A 82 3.49 7.31 17.61
N HIS A 83 3.14 6.24 18.35
CA HIS A 83 2.47 5.07 17.76
C HIS A 83 1.07 5.40 17.25
N TYR A 84 0.28 6.15 18.01
CA TYR A 84 -1.04 6.61 17.56
C TYR A 84 -0.96 7.46 16.29
N MET A 85 0.00 8.38 16.24
CA MET A 85 0.26 9.19 15.05
C MET A 85 0.64 8.32 13.84
N GLY A 86 1.46 7.29 14.06
CA GLY A 86 1.81 6.32 13.00
C GLY A 86 0.62 5.51 12.50
N MET A 87 -0.31 5.13 13.38
CA MET A 87 -1.56 4.45 12.99
C MET A 87 -2.50 5.39 12.23
N LEU A 88 -2.64 6.65 12.66
CA LEU A 88 -3.44 7.66 11.94
C LEU A 88 -2.86 8.03 10.56
N ALA A 89 -1.56 7.83 10.37
CA ALA A 89 -0.89 8.01 9.10
C ALA A 89 -1.13 6.87 8.10
N THR A 90 -1.70 5.74 8.54
CA THR A 90 -2.16 4.68 7.63
C THR A 90 -3.44 5.14 6.91
N VAL A 91 -3.64 4.63 5.68
CA VAL A 91 -4.80 4.90 4.83
C VAL A 91 -5.50 3.62 4.44
#